data_AF-A0A1H9BZF4-F1
#
_entry.id   AF-A0A1H9BZF4-F1
#
_cell.length_a   1.000
_cell.length_b   1.000
_cell.length_c   1.000
_cell.angle_alpha   90.00
_cell.angle_beta   90.00
_cell.angle_gamma   90.00
#
_symmetry.space_group_name_H-M   'P 1'
#
loop_
_entity.id
_entity.type
_entity.pdbx_description
1 polymer ?
#
loop_
_entity_poly.entity_id
_entity_poly.type
_entity_poly.pdbx_seq_one_letter_code
_entity_poly.pdbx_strand_id
1 'polypeptide(L)'
;MKYLTSFFLVLLALFFSNCTASTGINQPSDNEKTMPTTTIMEVTTFKTGADVKMDAFSQADKTVEDAFTSKQAGFIKRQSGVNEKGEVVVNVYWESLAEAEASMNKFMTDPSVASYAAMIDGPSMKMTRFTAGEAFDAPESGFVETMTFDLKPGTDLSAFNTLNQQVKTDYTGKQAGFLQRLTGVNEEGKQVVAVYWASKADSDAAMSGFMAHPTAKAFMSNMEESSISMGRYLFMNKELSKKDKVVALLNSFNTGDQAPIAYINPEKYVQHNLDVGDGLAGFGAVMQHAPPQGFKADVVRAFEDGEYVFTHTVYDFFGPKVGFDIFRFEDGLIVEHWDNLLPIQPANPSGRSQTDGPTSIVDSDKTEANKKVIEGFITDVIINHENDKMTTYINPAKYLQHNPSVADGLDGFGAAMKYFAENGMVMEYDKLHMVLGEGNFVLSVSEGKFGKGEHTAFYDLFRLENGRIVEHWDVIAPIPAKSEWKNKNGKF
;
A
#
# COMPACT_ATOMS: atom_id res chain seq x y z
N MET A 1 -33.75 -39.54 -2.90
CA MET A 1 -35.20 -39.33 -2.79
C MET A 1 -35.72 -40.14 -1.61
N LYS A 2 -36.34 -39.46 -0.64
CA LYS A 2 -37.09 -39.96 0.54
C LYS A 2 -36.28 -40.76 1.58
N TYR A 3 -36.08 -40.19 2.77
CA TYR A 3 -36.94 -40.50 3.92
C TYR A 3 -37.13 -39.25 4.79
N LEU A 4 -38.30 -39.18 5.37
CA LEU A 4 -38.99 -38.02 5.93
C LEU A 4 -38.98 -38.18 7.47
N THR A 5 -38.80 -37.05 8.18
CA THR A 5 -39.41 -36.67 9.48
C THR A 5 -39.22 -37.58 10.72
N SER A 6 -39.06 -37.14 11.97
CA SER A 6 -38.95 -35.90 12.77
C SER A 6 -39.66 -36.20 14.12
N PHE A 7 -39.39 -35.41 15.18
CA PHE A 7 -40.00 -35.40 16.53
C PHE A 7 -39.45 -36.46 17.52
N PHE A 8 -39.11 -36.19 18.80
CA PHE A 8 -39.40 -35.05 19.68
C PHE A 8 -38.39 -34.96 20.86
N LEU A 9 -38.37 -33.76 21.44
CA LEU A 9 -37.56 -33.22 22.54
C LEU A 9 -38.16 -33.59 23.93
N VAL A 10 -37.41 -33.35 25.03
CA VAL A 10 -37.86 -32.78 26.36
C VAL A 10 -37.58 -33.59 27.66
N LEU A 11 -36.68 -33.00 28.49
CA LEU A 11 -36.70 -32.81 29.98
C LEU A 11 -36.59 -34.02 30.95
N LEU A 12 -36.16 -33.94 32.23
CA LEU A 12 -35.62 -32.91 33.14
C LEU A 12 -35.03 -33.60 34.41
N ALA A 13 -33.95 -33.03 34.94
CA ALA A 13 -33.40 -32.89 36.31
C ALA A 13 -33.81 -33.71 37.58
N LEU A 14 -32.84 -33.64 38.52
CA LEU A 14 -32.86 -33.56 40.00
C LEU A 14 -32.49 -34.81 40.81
N PHE A 15 -31.41 -34.70 41.61
CA PHE A 15 -31.49 -34.66 43.09
C PHE A 15 -30.24 -34.02 43.71
N PHE A 16 -30.45 -33.06 44.61
CA PHE A 16 -29.47 -32.44 45.51
C PHE A 16 -29.38 -33.23 46.84
N SER A 17 -28.22 -33.21 47.50
CA SER A 17 -28.15 -33.01 48.95
C SER A 17 -26.78 -32.51 49.41
N ASN A 18 -26.86 -31.50 50.27
CA ASN A 18 -25.83 -30.64 50.82
C ASN A 18 -24.90 -31.33 51.84
N CYS A 19 -23.67 -30.82 51.97
CA CYS A 19 -23.19 -30.36 53.28
C CYS A 19 -22.08 -29.30 53.14
N THR A 20 -22.32 -28.18 53.83
CA THR A 20 -21.45 -27.02 54.16
C THR A 20 -20.15 -27.46 54.87
N ALA A 21 -19.00 -26.77 54.85
CA ALA A 21 -18.78 -25.34 55.06
C ALA A 21 -17.30 -24.92 54.77
N SER A 22 -17.13 -23.60 54.63
CA SER A 22 -15.99 -22.78 55.09
C SER A 22 -14.82 -22.49 54.15
N THR A 23 -14.89 -21.27 53.59
CA THR A 23 -13.86 -20.21 53.54
C THR A 23 -12.51 -20.48 52.88
N GLY A 24 -12.20 -19.69 51.85
CA GLY A 24 -10.82 -19.33 51.53
C GLY A 24 -10.56 -19.16 50.04
N ILE A 25 -10.55 -17.91 49.59
CA ILE A 25 -10.22 -17.50 48.21
C ILE A 25 -8.71 -17.70 47.98
N ASN A 26 -8.31 -18.59 47.06
CA ASN A 26 -7.26 -18.38 46.05
C ASN A 26 -6.94 -19.67 45.24
N GLN A 27 -6.56 -19.42 43.98
CA GLN A 27 -5.85 -20.28 43.01
C GLN A 27 -6.67 -21.16 42.04
N PRO A 28 -6.09 -21.51 40.87
CA PRO A 28 -6.53 -21.07 39.54
C PRO A 28 -7.10 -22.22 38.71
N SER A 29 -7.92 -21.92 37.70
CA SER A 29 -8.25 -22.91 36.67
C SER A 29 -7.21 -22.83 35.55
N ASP A 30 -6.13 -23.60 35.71
CA ASP A 30 -5.39 -24.12 34.56
C ASP A 30 -6.33 -24.97 33.72
N ASN A 31 -6.64 -24.49 32.52
CA ASN A 31 -6.75 -25.29 31.30
C ASN A 31 -6.96 -24.37 30.10
N GLU A 32 -5.92 -23.62 29.76
CA GLU A 32 -5.64 -23.30 28.36
C GLU A 32 -4.27 -23.88 28.05
N LYS A 33 -4.26 -24.94 27.25
CA LYS A 33 -3.05 -25.62 26.80
C LYS A 33 -2.15 -24.61 26.09
N THR A 34 -1.06 -24.26 26.73
CA THR A 34 0.13 -23.65 26.13
C THR A 34 0.68 -24.53 25.01
N MET A 35 0.81 -23.98 23.81
CA MET A 35 1.72 -24.49 22.75
C MET A 35 2.81 -23.43 22.57
N PRO A 36 4.11 -23.77 22.53
CA PRO A 36 5.09 -22.84 22.02
C PRO A 36 4.77 -22.60 20.53
N THR A 37 4.50 -21.35 20.18
CA THR A 37 4.28 -20.82 18.82
C THR A 37 5.55 -21.00 17.99
N THR A 38 5.78 -22.22 17.51
CA THR A 38 6.99 -22.59 16.80
C THR A 38 6.71 -22.50 15.31
N THR A 39 7.51 -21.75 14.55
CA THR A 39 7.37 -21.60 13.10
C THR A 39 8.55 -22.29 12.40
N ILE A 40 8.30 -22.96 11.29
CA ILE A 40 9.38 -23.47 10.44
C ILE A 40 9.78 -22.39 9.44
N MET A 41 11.05 -22.02 9.44
CA MET A 41 11.66 -21.10 8.50
C MET A 41 12.52 -21.90 7.51
N GLU A 42 12.12 -21.93 6.25
CA GLU A 42 12.93 -22.45 5.14
C GLU A 42 13.67 -21.30 4.48
N VAL A 43 15.01 -21.34 4.52
CA VAL A 43 15.89 -20.35 3.88
C VAL A 43 16.52 -20.99 2.66
N THR A 44 16.23 -20.41 1.50
CA THR A 44 16.80 -20.85 0.23
C THR A 44 17.62 -19.72 -0.39
N THR A 45 18.88 -19.95 -0.71
CA THR A 45 19.75 -18.98 -1.40
C THR A 45 20.29 -19.55 -2.70
N PHE A 46 20.34 -18.75 -3.76
CA PHE A 46 20.88 -19.15 -5.07
C PHE A 46 21.26 -17.93 -5.92
N LYS A 47 21.89 -18.19 -7.06
CA LYS A 47 22.07 -17.25 -8.17
C LYS A 47 21.07 -17.56 -9.28
N THR A 48 20.69 -16.54 -10.03
CA THR A 48 19.97 -16.74 -11.30
C THR A 48 20.95 -17.06 -12.42
N GLY A 49 20.46 -17.61 -13.53
CA GLY A 49 21.24 -17.75 -14.76
C GLY A 49 21.78 -16.41 -15.25
N ALA A 50 22.94 -16.43 -15.92
CA ALA A 50 23.67 -15.21 -16.31
C ALA A 50 22.85 -14.23 -17.18
N ASP A 51 21.92 -14.75 -17.99
CA ASP A 51 21.09 -13.96 -18.90
C ASP A 51 19.71 -13.61 -18.32
N VAL A 52 19.44 -13.98 -17.06
CA VAL A 52 18.15 -13.74 -16.41
C VAL A 52 18.06 -12.29 -15.95
N LYS A 53 17.02 -11.58 -16.39
CA LYS A 53 16.67 -10.24 -15.89
C LYS A 53 15.93 -10.35 -14.57
N MET A 54 16.30 -9.53 -13.59
CA MET A 54 15.73 -9.62 -12.24
C MET A 54 14.23 -9.30 -12.19
N ASP A 55 13.73 -8.38 -13.01
CA ASP A 55 12.27 -8.09 -13.08
C ASP A 55 11.48 -9.30 -13.61
N ALA A 56 12.03 -9.99 -14.62
CA ALA A 56 11.42 -11.21 -15.15
C ALA A 56 11.45 -12.35 -14.11
N PHE A 57 12.55 -12.45 -13.36
CA PHE A 57 12.68 -13.40 -12.27
C PHE A 57 11.69 -13.10 -11.13
N SER A 58 11.57 -11.84 -10.71
CA SER A 58 10.61 -11.40 -9.70
C SER A 58 9.17 -11.72 -10.09
N GLN A 59 8.80 -11.52 -11.36
CA GLN A 59 7.47 -11.89 -11.83
C GLN A 59 7.23 -13.42 -11.79
N ALA A 60 8.22 -14.21 -12.18
CA ALA A 60 8.15 -15.68 -12.08
C ALA A 60 8.08 -16.13 -10.61
N ASP A 61 8.85 -15.50 -9.73
CA ASP A 61 8.85 -15.76 -8.29
C ASP A 61 7.49 -15.43 -7.65
N LYS A 62 6.90 -14.28 -7.97
CA LYS A 62 5.55 -13.90 -7.53
C LYS A 62 4.50 -14.90 -8.02
N THR A 63 4.62 -15.38 -9.26
CA THR A 63 3.73 -16.42 -9.80
C THR A 63 3.79 -17.70 -8.97
N VAL A 64 4.99 -18.12 -8.53
CA VAL A 64 5.15 -19.28 -7.63
C VAL A 64 4.47 -19.04 -6.28
N GLU A 65 4.55 -17.84 -5.72
CA GLU A 65 3.85 -17.51 -4.46
C GLU A 65 2.33 -17.59 -4.65
N ASP A 66 1.80 -16.89 -5.66
CA ASP A 66 0.37 -16.72 -5.87
C ASP A 66 -0.32 -18.01 -6.33
N ALA A 67 0.33 -18.78 -7.19
CA ALA A 67 -0.26 -19.98 -7.80
C ALA A 67 0.06 -21.28 -7.06
N PHE A 68 1.19 -21.35 -6.35
CA PHE A 68 1.63 -22.58 -5.69
C PHE A 68 1.78 -22.44 -4.18
N THR A 69 2.77 -21.66 -3.70
CA THR A 69 3.20 -21.72 -2.29
C THR A 69 2.09 -21.24 -1.35
N SER A 70 1.39 -20.16 -1.70
CA SER A 70 0.27 -19.62 -0.89
C SER A 70 -0.96 -20.55 -0.83
N LYS A 71 -1.03 -21.56 -1.68
CA LYS A 71 -2.12 -22.54 -1.73
C LYS A 71 -1.83 -23.81 -0.93
N GLN A 72 -0.63 -23.93 -0.36
CA GLN A 72 -0.27 -25.10 0.44
C GLN A 72 -0.79 -24.98 1.88
N ALA A 73 -1.09 -26.13 2.49
CA ALA A 73 -1.48 -26.19 3.90
C ALA A 73 -0.35 -25.67 4.80
N GLY A 74 -0.70 -24.98 5.89
CA GLY A 74 0.26 -24.43 6.84
C GLY A 74 1.14 -23.30 6.30
N PHE A 75 0.87 -22.76 5.12
CA PHE A 75 1.60 -21.61 4.60
C PHE A 75 1.35 -20.37 5.46
N ILE A 76 2.42 -19.74 5.94
CA ILE A 76 2.36 -18.48 6.69
C ILE A 76 2.75 -17.31 5.79
N LYS A 77 3.94 -17.35 5.18
CA LYS A 77 4.47 -16.27 4.35
C LYS A 77 5.60 -16.76 3.45
N ARG A 78 5.76 -16.12 2.30
CA ARG A 78 6.96 -16.19 1.45
C ARG A 78 7.52 -14.79 1.28
N GLN A 79 8.84 -14.66 1.36
CA GLN A 79 9.54 -13.41 1.14
C GLN A 79 10.81 -13.67 0.33
N SER A 80 10.90 -13.03 -0.82
CA SER A 80 12.01 -13.17 -1.74
C SER A 80 12.74 -11.85 -1.88
N GLY A 81 14.07 -11.88 -1.78
CA GLY A 81 14.91 -10.70 -1.94
C GLY A 81 16.19 -10.96 -2.71
N VAL A 82 16.80 -9.89 -3.20
CA VAL A 82 18.03 -9.91 -3.98
C VAL A 82 19.07 -9.00 -3.33
N ASN A 83 20.32 -9.46 -3.30
CA ASN A 83 21.44 -8.66 -2.80
C ASN A 83 22.16 -7.90 -3.94
N GLU A 84 23.11 -7.04 -3.58
CA GLU A 84 23.87 -6.23 -4.55
C GLU A 84 24.70 -7.05 -5.55
N LYS A 85 24.89 -8.35 -5.30
CA LYS A 85 25.61 -9.29 -6.17
C LYS A 85 24.67 -10.09 -7.09
N GLY A 86 23.37 -9.83 -7.03
CA GLY A 86 22.36 -10.59 -7.76
C GLY A 86 22.08 -11.99 -7.18
N GLU A 87 22.52 -12.28 -5.96
CA GLU A 87 22.14 -13.51 -5.26
C GLU A 87 20.77 -13.31 -4.61
N VAL A 88 19.92 -14.32 -4.75
CA VAL A 88 18.56 -14.33 -4.27
C VAL A 88 18.48 -15.10 -2.95
N VAL A 89 17.64 -14.61 -2.04
CA VAL A 89 17.11 -15.36 -0.90
C VAL A 89 15.61 -15.54 -1.07
N VAL A 90 15.11 -16.71 -0.70
CA VAL A 90 13.68 -17.01 -0.54
C VAL A 90 13.49 -17.60 0.85
N ASN A 91 12.81 -16.84 1.70
CA ASN A 91 12.41 -17.24 3.04
C ASN A 91 10.94 -17.68 3.00
N VAL A 92 10.65 -18.91 3.41
CA VAL A 92 9.28 -19.44 3.49
C VAL A 92 8.97 -19.88 4.92
N TYR A 93 7.80 -19.49 5.41
CA TYR A 93 7.33 -19.75 6.76
C TYR A 93 6.17 -20.72 6.75
N TRP A 94 6.25 -21.72 7.63
CA TRP A 94 5.25 -22.78 7.76
C TRP A 94 4.83 -22.99 9.21
N GLU A 95 3.57 -23.41 9.41
CA GLU A 95 3.04 -23.80 10.71
C GLU A 95 3.75 -25.06 11.26
N SER A 96 4.15 -25.99 10.39
CA SER A 96 4.86 -27.20 10.78
C SER A 96 5.85 -27.72 9.75
N LEU A 97 6.74 -28.61 10.19
CA LEU A 97 7.73 -29.26 9.32
C LEU A 97 7.06 -30.18 8.29
N ALA A 98 6.00 -30.88 8.70
CA ALA A 98 5.24 -31.78 7.85
C ALA A 98 4.61 -31.05 6.65
N GLU A 99 4.13 -29.84 6.86
CA GLU A 99 3.55 -29.00 5.80
C GLU A 99 4.61 -28.46 4.84
N ALA A 100 5.74 -27.99 5.38
CA ALA A 100 6.90 -27.59 4.57
C ALA A 100 7.38 -28.73 3.66
N GLU A 101 7.47 -29.95 4.19
CA GLU A 101 7.83 -31.15 3.42
C GLU A 101 6.78 -31.51 2.37
N ALA A 102 5.50 -31.50 2.75
CA ALA A 102 4.40 -31.81 1.83
C ALA A 102 4.33 -30.83 0.65
N SER A 103 4.63 -29.55 0.89
CA SER A 103 4.79 -28.53 -0.15
C SER A 103 5.96 -28.86 -1.08
N MET A 104 7.16 -29.06 -0.52
CA MET A 104 8.36 -29.29 -1.33
C MET A 104 8.32 -30.57 -2.17
N ASN A 105 7.63 -31.61 -1.72
CA ASN A 105 7.41 -32.84 -2.50
C ASN A 105 6.65 -32.61 -3.82
N LYS A 106 5.89 -31.50 -3.92
CA LYS A 106 5.11 -31.15 -5.11
C LYS A 106 5.75 -30.02 -5.92
N PHE A 107 6.61 -29.21 -5.30
CA PHE A 107 7.14 -27.96 -5.84
C PHE A 107 7.66 -28.09 -7.28
N MET A 108 8.60 -28.99 -7.53
CA MET A 108 9.22 -29.15 -8.86
C MET A 108 8.30 -29.79 -9.92
N THR A 109 7.15 -30.34 -9.50
CA THR A 109 6.18 -30.96 -10.41
C THR A 109 5.03 -30.02 -10.77
N ASP A 110 4.91 -28.89 -10.08
CA ASP A 110 3.84 -27.93 -10.34
C ASP A 110 4.15 -27.09 -11.59
N PRO A 111 3.22 -26.98 -12.57
CA PRO A 111 3.44 -26.21 -13.79
C PRO A 111 3.78 -24.73 -13.54
N SER A 112 3.26 -24.13 -12.47
CA SER A 112 3.53 -22.72 -12.14
C SER A 112 4.98 -22.48 -11.71
N VAL A 113 5.70 -23.52 -11.29
CA VAL A 113 7.10 -23.45 -10.83
C VAL A 113 8.09 -23.58 -11.99
N ALA A 114 7.69 -24.16 -13.12
CA ALA A 114 8.61 -24.52 -14.21
C ALA A 114 9.44 -23.32 -14.74
N SER A 115 8.80 -22.17 -14.98
CA SER A 115 9.51 -20.97 -15.47
C SER A 115 10.49 -20.42 -14.44
N TYR A 116 10.11 -20.42 -13.17
CA TYR A 116 10.97 -19.97 -12.08
C TYR A 116 12.18 -20.89 -11.92
N ALA A 117 11.94 -22.21 -11.91
CA ALA A 117 12.99 -23.22 -11.79
C ALA A 117 14.01 -23.15 -12.93
N ALA A 118 13.56 -22.88 -14.17
CA ALA A 118 14.45 -22.74 -15.32
C ALA A 118 15.39 -21.52 -15.25
N MET A 119 15.09 -20.53 -14.40
CA MET A 119 15.91 -19.32 -14.23
C MET A 119 16.98 -19.47 -13.13
N ILE A 120 16.94 -20.53 -12.34
CA ILE A 120 17.87 -20.75 -11.22
C ILE A 120 19.16 -21.42 -11.71
N ASP A 121 20.32 -20.90 -11.28
CA ASP A 121 21.59 -21.62 -11.36
C ASP A 121 21.60 -22.73 -10.30
N GLY A 122 21.09 -23.91 -10.67
CA GLY A 122 20.88 -25.05 -9.76
C GLY A 122 22.08 -25.40 -8.86
N PRO A 123 23.32 -25.48 -9.38
CA PRO A 123 24.53 -25.71 -8.58
C PRO A 123 24.78 -24.69 -7.46
N SER A 124 24.26 -23.46 -7.58
CA SER A 124 24.40 -22.42 -6.55
C SER A 124 23.39 -22.55 -5.41
N MET A 125 22.34 -23.37 -5.58
CA MET A 125 21.20 -23.44 -4.68
C MET A 125 21.55 -24.13 -3.37
N LYS A 126 21.17 -23.48 -2.26
CA LYS A 126 21.27 -24.01 -0.90
C LYS A 126 19.94 -23.79 -0.20
N MET A 127 19.35 -24.85 0.33
CA MET A 127 18.13 -24.80 1.12
C MET A 127 18.41 -25.34 2.52
N THR A 128 17.91 -24.67 3.55
CA THR A 128 18.02 -25.15 4.94
C THR A 128 16.76 -24.77 5.70
N ARG A 129 16.27 -25.68 6.55
CA ARG A 129 15.11 -25.44 7.41
C ARG A 129 15.54 -25.24 8.86
N PHE A 130 14.89 -24.31 9.52
CA PHE A 130 15.11 -23.97 10.91
C PHE A 130 13.79 -23.97 11.67
N THR A 131 13.83 -24.45 12.90
CA THR A 131 12.75 -24.27 13.85
C THR A 131 12.96 -22.93 14.54
N ALA A 132 12.07 -21.97 14.29
CA ALA A 132 12.12 -20.63 14.86
C ALA A 132 11.35 -20.57 16.19
N GLY A 133 11.90 -19.83 17.15
CA GLY A 133 11.32 -19.70 18.50
C GLY A 133 10.16 -18.71 18.62
N GLU A 134 9.84 -17.98 17.55
CA GLU A 134 8.76 -16.98 17.48
C GLU A 134 8.02 -17.13 16.14
N ALA A 135 6.78 -16.66 16.08
CA ALA A 135 6.04 -16.57 14.82
C ALA A 135 6.57 -15.42 13.95
N PHE A 136 6.41 -15.53 12.63
CA PHE A 136 6.71 -14.43 11.71
C PHE A 136 5.73 -13.26 11.90
N ASP A 137 6.24 -12.03 11.99
CA ASP A 137 5.46 -10.81 12.29
C ASP A 137 6.08 -9.55 11.64
N ALA A 138 6.58 -9.68 10.40
CA ALA A 138 7.14 -8.55 9.65
C ALA A 138 6.63 -8.48 8.20
N PRO A 139 5.31 -8.49 7.95
CA PRO A 139 4.77 -8.48 6.59
C PRO A 139 5.16 -7.24 5.78
N GLU A 140 5.32 -6.08 6.44
CA GLU A 140 5.62 -4.78 5.82
C GLU A 140 7.10 -4.50 5.58
N SER A 141 7.99 -5.45 5.88
CA SER A 141 9.43 -5.25 5.67
C SER A 141 9.78 -5.07 4.21
N GLY A 142 10.70 -4.14 3.93
CA GLY A 142 11.27 -3.93 2.60
C GLY A 142 12.67 -4.55 2.44
N PHE A 143 13.28 -5.00 3.53
CA PHE A 143 14.66 -5.49 3.54
C PHE A 143 14.87 -6.56 4.62
N VAL A 144 15.70 -7.55 4.32
CA VAL A 144 16.08 -8.60 5.27
C VAL A 144 17.58 -8.85 5.28
N GLU A 145 18.12 -9.08 6.48
CA GLU A 145 19.45 -9.63 6.68
C GLU A 145 19.30 -11.05 7.18
N THR A 146 19.86 -12.03 6.47
CA THR A 146 19.82 -13.44 6.88
C THR A 146 21.24 -13.92 7.14
N MET A 147 21.46 -14.48 8.32
CA MET A 147 22.73 -14.99 8.78
C MET A 147 22.56 -16.42 9.28
N THR A 148 23.35 -17.36 8.77
CA THR A 148 23.43 -18.73 9.29
C THR A 148 24.85 -19.03 9.74
N PHE A 149 25.01 -19.81 10.82
CA PHE A 149 26.31 -20.11 11.40
C PHE A 149 26.22 -21.32 12.34
N ASP A 150 27.36 -21.97 12.55
CA ASP A 150 27.57 -22.98 13.58
C ASP A 150 28.12 -22.32 14.85
N LEU A 151 27.81 -22.91 15.99
CA LEU A 151 28.39 -22.50 17.27
C LEU A 151 29.76 -23.15 17.45
N LYS A 152 30.67 -22.45 18.14
CA LYS A 152 31.96 -23.02 18.53
C LYS A 152 31.73 -24.27 19.41
N PRO A 153 32.57 -25.31 19.27
CA PRO A 153 32.49 -26.49 20.12
C PRO A 153 32.51 -26.13 21.62
N GLY A 154 31.59 -26.71 22.39
CA GLY A 154 31.49 -26.47 23.84
C GLY A 154 30.69 -25.22 24.24
N THR A 155 30.09 -24.50 23.29
CA THR A 155 29.17 -23.39 23.60
C THR A 155 27.94 -23.90 24.35
N ASP A 156 27.59 -23.26 25.46
CA ASP A 156 26.34 -23.51 26.19
C ASP A 156 25.16 -22.93 25.38
N LEU A 157 24.32 -23.81 24.85
CA LEU A 157 23.19 -23.44 24.00
C LEU A 157 22.13 -22.62 24.74
N SER A 158 21.89 -22.88 26.02
CA SER A 158 20.89 -22.14 26.79
C SER A 158 21.36 -20.71 27.07
N ALA A 159 22.64 -20.58 27.46
CA ALA A 159 23.27 -19.28 27.65
C ALA A 159 23.35 -18.51 26.32
N PHE A 160 23.71 -19.19 25.23
CA PHE A 160 23.75 -18.59 23.89
C PHE A 160 22.36 -18.10 23.45
N ASN A 161 21.31 -18.89 23.62
CA ASN A 161 19.95 -18.48 23.24
C ASN A 161 19.49 -17.25 24.03
N THR A 162 19.83 -17.19 25.32
CA THR A 162 19.56 -16.01 26.16
C THR A 162 20.30 -14.79 25.63
N LEU A 163 21.60 -14.92 25.34
CA LEU A 163 22.41 -13.84 24.77
C LEU A 163 21.90 -13.40 23.40
N ASN A 164 21.46 -14.36 22.58
CA ASN A 164 20.90 -14.11 21.26
C ASN A 164 19.62 -13.25 21.37
N GLN A 165 18.74 -13.53 22.34
CA GLN A 165 17.58 -12.68 22.63
C GLN A 165 17.95 -11.31 23.23
N GLN A 166 19.04 -11.25 24.01
CA GLN A 166 19.55 -9.96 24.50
C GLN A 166 20.02 -9.05 23.36
N VAL A 167 20.57 -9.57 22.26
CA VAL A 167 20.90 -8.73 21.08
C VAL A 167 19.67 -7.98 20.56
N LYS A 168 18.49 -8.63 20.53
CA LYS A 168 17.21 -7.99 20.16
C LYS A 168 16.87 -6.85 21.12
N THR A 169 16.84 -7.11 22.42
CA THR A 169 16.37 -6.15 23.43
C THR A 169 17.37 -5.03 23.73
N ASP A 170 18.67 -5.32 23.66
CA ASP A 170 19.72 -4.36 23.99
C ASP A 170 20.03 -3.43 22.82
N TYR A 171 20.01 -3.94 21.59
CA TYR A 171 20.52 -3.23 20.41
C TYR A 171 19.55 -3.21 19.22
N THR A 172 19.30 -4.35 18.57
CA THR A 172 18.65 -4.38 17.25
C THR A 172 17.22 -3.85 17.31
N GLY A 173 16.47 -4.21 18.35
CA GLY A 173 15.08 -3.79 18.55
C GLY A 173 14.89 -2.32 18.91
N LYS A 174 15.98 -1.57 19.15
CA LYS A 174 15.94 -0.13 19.44
C LYS A 174 16.26 0.73 18.22
N GLN A 175 16.61 0.12 17.09
CA GLN A 175 16.99 0.84 15.89
C GLN A 175 15.74 1.34 15.15
N ALA A 176 15.85 2.51 14.52
CA ALA A 176 14.80 3.00 13.64
C ALA A 176 14.55 2.00 12.50
N GLY A 177 13.28 1.85 12.09
CA GLY A 177 12.89 0.94 11.02
C GLY A 177 13.05 -0.56 11.33
N PHE A 178 13.40 -0.95 12.57
CA PHE A 178 13.37 -2.35 13.00
C PHE A 178 11.92 -2.88 13.00
N LEU A 179 11.71 -4.06 12.42
CA LEU A 179 10.40 -4.72 12.41
C LEU A 179 10.43 -6.03 13.19
N GLN A 180 11.36 -6.93 12.87
CA GLN A 180 11.47 -8.21 13.57
C GLN A 180 12.90 -8.74 13.55
N ARG A 181 13.28 -9.47 14.61
CA ARG A 181 14.47 -10.31 14.65
C ARG A 181 14.04 -11.73 14.98
N LEU A 182 14.12 -12.61 13.99
CA LEU A 182 13.73 -14.00 14.10
C LEU A 182 14.97 -14.88 14.24
N THR A 183 14.93 -15.83 15.16
CA THR A 183 16.04 -16.76 15.42
C THR A 183 15.55 -18.18 15.37
N GLY A 184 16.36 -19.08 14.82
CA GLY A 184 16.01 -20.50 14.75
C GLY A 184 17.22 -21.42 14.73
N VAL A 185 16.94 -22.71 14.86
CA VAL A 185 17.94 -23.78 14.89
C VAL A 185 17.46 -24.97 14.05
N ASN A 186 18.36 -25.61 13.31
CA ASN A 186 18.05 -26.85 12.59
C ASN A 186 18.39 -28.09 13.44
N GLU A 187 18.08 -29.29 12.93
CA GLU A 187 18.35 -30.56 13.64
C GLU A 187 19.85 -30.82 13.91
N GLU A 188 20.73 -30.22 13.10
CA GLU A 188 22.19 -30.33 13.23
C GLU A 188 22.77 -29.30 14.22
N GLY A 189 21.93 -28.44 14.80
CA GLY A 189 22.35 -27.38 15.72
C GLY A 189 22.85 -26.10 15.03
N LYS A 190 22.78 -26.03 13.70
CA LYS A 190 23.08 -24.81 12.94
C LYS A 190 22.05 -23.73 13.24
N GLN A 191 22.54 -22.52 13.46
CA GLN A 191 21.75 -21.37 13.86
C GLN A 191 21.35 -20.52 12.64
N VAL A 192 20.21 -19.84 12.72
CA VAL A 192 19.81 -18.75 11.84
C VAL A 192 19.40 -17.51 12.63
N VAL A 193 19.76 -16.34 12.11
CA VAL A 193 19.21 -15.05 12.51
C VAL A 193 18.74 -14.33 11.25
N ALA A 194 17.46 -13.95 11.23
CA ALA A 194 16.90 -13.09 10.20
C ALA A 194 16.42 -11.78 10.84
N VAL A 195 16.84 -10.64 10.29
CA VAL A 195 16.45 -9.30 10.77
C VAL A 195 15.72 -8.57 9.66
N TYR A 196 14.48 -8.17 9.96
CA TYR A 196 13.57 -7.49 9.05
C TYR A 196 13.53 -6.00 9.34
N TRP A 197 13.66 -5.22 8.28
CA TRP A 197 13.75 -3.78 8.32
C TRP A 197 12.72 -3.16 7.38
N ALA A 198 12.24 -1.97 7.73
CA ALA A 198 11.39 -1.16 6.86
C ALA A 198 12.15 -0.81 5.55
N SER A 199 13.44 -0.49 5.64
CA SER A 199 14.28 -0.18 4.48
C SER A 199 15.73 -0.65 4.63
N LYS A 200 16.47 -0.66 3.52
CA LYS A 200 17.93 -0.86 3.52
C LYS A 200 18.67 0.23 4.31
N ALA A 201 18.20 1.47 4.25
CA ALA A 201 18.83 2.60 4.93
C ALA A 201 18.79 2.43 6.45
N ASP A 202 17.67 1.94 6.99
CA ASP A 202 17.52 1.62 8.40
C ASP A 202 18.50 0.52 8.83
N SER A 203 18.61 -0.54 8.02
CA SER A 203 19.57 -1.62 8.23
C SER A 203 21.03 -1.14 8.17
N ASP A 204 21.39 -0.28 7.21
CA ASP A 204 22.72 0.31 7.09
C ASP A 204 23.07 1.17 8.32
N ALA A 205 22.12 1.97 8.80
CA ALA A 205 22.29 2.78 10.00
C ALA A 205 22.53 1.89 11.25
N ALA A 206 21.74 0.84 11.41
CA ALA A 206 21.87 -0.12 12.49
C ALA A 206 23.21 -0.86 12.50
N MET A 207 23.80 -1.13 11.33
CA MET A 207 25.06 -1.88 11.21
C MET A 207 26.26 -1.10 11.76
N SER A 208 26.25 0.23 11.63
CA SER A 208 27.39 1.10 11.96
C SER A 208 27.88 0.97 13.41
N GLY A 209 26.98 0.71 14.36
CA GLY A 209 27.28 0.53 15.78
C GLY A 209 27.30 -0.93 16.26
N PHE A 210 26.90 -1.90 15.41
CA PHE A 210 26.59 -3.26 15.87
C PHE A 210 27.81 -3.93 16.50
N MET A 211 28.95 -3.93 15.79
CA MET A 211 30.18 -4.58 16.28
C MET A 211 30.84 -3.86 17.47
N ALA A 212 30.46 -2.60 17.73
CA ALA A 212 30.91 -1.86 18.90
C ALA A 212 30.06 -2.16 20.15
N HIS A 213 28.85 -2.71 20.00
CA HIS A 213 27.96 -2.99 21.11
C HIS A 213 28.43 -4.24 21.90
N PRO A 214 28.58 -4.18 23.24
CA PRO A 214 29.09 -5.29 24.04
C PRO A 214 28.32 -6.60 23.86
N THR A 215 26.97 -6.54 23.88
CA THR A 215 26.11 -7.71 23.71
C THR A 215 26.29 -8.35 22.33
N ALA A 216 26.41 -7.54 21.27
CA ALA A 216 26.62 -8.04 19.91
C ALA A 216 28.01 -8.67 19.75
N LYS A 217 29.05 -8.06 20.33
CA LYS A 217 30.40 -8.63 20.34
C LYS A 217 30.46 -9.98 21.07
N ALA A 218 29.79 -10.09 22.22
CA ALA A 218 29.68 -11.35 22.94
C ALA A 218 28.94 -12.40 22.10
N PHE A 219 27.82 -12.04 21.47
CA PHE A 219 27.07 -12.91 20.58
C PHE A 219 27.94 -13.45 19.44
N MET A 220 28.64 -12.57 18.70
CA MET A 220 29.52 -12.96 17.60
C MET A 220 30.69 -13.86 18.06
N SER A 221 31.17 -13.70 19.31
CA SER A 221 32.30 -14.48 19.82
C SER A 221 32.01 -15.98 19.99
N ASN A 222 30.75 -16.39 20.01
CA ASN A 222 30.31 -17.79 20.14
C ASN A 222 30.23 -18.53 18.79
N MET A 223 30.43 -17.85 17.67
CA MET A 223 30.23 -18.42 16.33
C MET A 223 31.51 -19.00 15.76
N GLU A 224 31.41 -20.11 15.03
CA GLU A 224 32.50 -20.63 14.21
C GLU A 224 32.63 -19.75 12.96
N GLU A 225 33.69 -18.94 12.88
CA GLU A 225 33.81 -17.86 11.88
C GLU A 225 33.74 -18.40 10.44
N SER A 226 34.34 -19.56 10.18
CA SER A 226 34.31 -20.19 8.85
C SER A 226 32.94 -20.72 8.42
N SER A 227 31.99 -20.87 9.35
CA SER A 227 30.63 -21.34 9.07
C SER A 227 29.66 -20.20 8.71
N ILE A 228 30.05 -18.95 8.95
CA ILE A 228 29.17 -17.80 8.81
C ILE A 228 28.83 -17.60 7.34
N SER A 229 27.53 -17.64 7.05
CA SER A 229 26.96 -17.21 5.78
C SER A 229 25.98 -16.08 6.06
N MET A 230 26.24 -14.90 5.52
CA MET A 230 25.42 -13.71 5.71
C MET A 230 25.07 -13.08 4.37
N GLY A 231 23.81 -12.70 4.21
CA GLY A 231 23.34 -11.92 3.08
C GLY A 231 22.36 -10.84 3.51
N ARG A 232 22.30 -9.75 2.73
CA ARG A 232 21.43 -8.60 2.97
C ARG A 232 20.68 -8.34 1.67
N TYR A 233 19.35 -8.36 1.72
CA TYR A 233 18.51 -8.53 0.55
C TYR A 233 17.38 -7.50 0.53
N LEU A 234 17.23 -6.82 -0.60
CA LEU A 234 16.07 -5.98 -0.91
C LEU A 234 14.95 -6.88 -1.43
N PHE A 235 13.74 -6.75 -0.91
CA PHE A 235 12.63 -7.57 -1.39
C PHE A 235 12.16 -7.20 -2.79
N MET A 236 11.92 -8.23 -3.59
CA MET A 236 11.59 -8.10 -5.01
C MET A 236 10.08 -7.97 -5.24
N ASN A 237 9.26 -8.68 -4.46
CA ASN A 237 7.82 -8.78 -4.68
C ASN A 237 7.00 -7.99 -3.64
N LYS A 238 7.35 -6.73 -3.39
CA LYS A 238 6.52 -5.92 -2.50
C LYS A 238 5.13 -5.79 -3.12
N GLU A 239 4.10 -6.23 -2.40
CA GLU A 239 2.71 -5.93 -2.78
C GLU A 239 2.59 -4.42 -2.87
N LEU A 240 2.25 -3.93 -4.07
CA LEU A 240 2.06 -2.51 -4.29
C LEU A 240 0.85 -2.03 -3.49
N SER A 241 1.01 -0.90 -2.80
CA SER A 241 -0.13 -0.20 -2.22
C SER A 241 -1.15 0.17 -3.32
N LYS A 242 -2.39 0.49 -2.96
CA LYS A 242 -3.39 0.95 -3.95
C LYS A 242 -2.88 2.18 -4.68
N LYS A 243 -2.29 3.12 -3.92
CA LYS A 243 -1.60 4.30 -4.43
C LYS A 243 -0.50 3.95 -5.43
N ASP A 244 0.40 3.02 -5.10
CA ASP A 244 1.48 2.61 -6.01
C ASP A 244 0.94 1.90 -7.26
N LYS A 245 -0.14 1.12 -7.15
CA LYS A 245 -0.82 0.49 -8.30
C LYS A 245 -1.37 1.55 -9.27
N VAL A 246 -2.03 2.59 -8.75
CA VAL A 246 -2.53 3.70 -9.59
C VAL A 246 -1.38 4.47 -10.23
N VAL A 247 -0.35 4.82 -9.46
CA VAL A 247 0.82 5.53 -9.99
C VAL A 247 1.50 4.70 -11.08
N ALA A 248 1.67 3.38 -10.87
CA ALA A 248 2.22 2.47 -11.87
C ALA A 248 1.33 2.39 -13.12
N LEU A 249 0.01 2.31 -12.96
CA LEU A 249 -0.95 2.31 -14.07
C LEU A 249 -0.87 3.58 -14.92
N LEU A 250 -0.90 4.76 -14.29
CA LEU A 250 -0.84 6.03 -15.00
C LEU A 250 0.53 6.21 -15.68
N ASN A 251 1.63 5.93 -14.97
CA ASN A 251 2.98 6.05 -15.52
C ASN A 251 3.26 5.04 -16.65
N SER A 252 2.51 3.95 -16.72
CA SER A 252 2.60 2.96 -17.80
C SER A 252 2.32 3.59 -19.18
N PHE A 253 1.58 4.71 -19.23
CA PHE A 253 1.34 5.46 -20.47
C PHE A 253 2.64 5.97 -21.09
N ASN A 254 3.63 6.35 -20.26
CA ASN A 254 4.92 6.85 -20.74
C ASN A 254 5.79 5.76 -21.39
N THR A 255 5.60 4.50 -21.00
CA THR A 255 6.48 3.38 -21.38
C THR A 255 5.81 2.38 -22.32
N GLY A 256 4.48 2.38 -22.38
CA GLY A 256 3.69 1.34 -23.05
C GLY A 256 3.61 0.03 -22.26
N ASP A 257 4.01 0.02 -20.99
CA ASP A 257 3.91 -1.17 -20.14
C ASP A 257 2.45 -1.57 -19.91
N GLN A 258 2.16 -2.85 -20.15
CA GLN A 258 0.83 -3.44 -20.02
C GLN A 258 0.67 -4.20 -18.70
N ALA A 259 1.74 -4.45 -17.94
CA ALA A 259 1.64 -5.16 -16.66
C ALA A 259 0.65 -4.51 -15.67
N PRO A 260 0.60 -3.16 -15.54
CA PRO A 260 -0.36 -2.50 -14.65
C PRO A 260 -1.83 -2.68 -15.04
N ILE A 261 -2.15 -3.14 -16.25
CA ILE A 261 -3.53 -3.47 -16.64
C ILE A 261 -4.09 -4.58 -15.75
N ALA A 262 -3.23 -5.47 -15.23
CA ALA A 262 -3.63 -6.52 -14.29
C ALA A 262 -4.13 -5.96 -12.93
N TYR A 263 -3.90 -4.68 -12.63
CA TYR A 263 -4.46 -4.04 -11.44
C TYR A 263 -5.92 -3.65 -11.62
N ILE A 264 -6.48 -3.74 -12.83
CA ILE A 264 -7.88 -3.45 -13.13
C ILE A 264 -8.68 -4.75 -13.12
N ASN A 265 -9.82 -4.75 -12.44
CA ASN A 265 -10.75 -5.86 -12.49
C ASN A 265 -11.44 -5.91 -13.86
N PRO A 266 -11.23 -6.96 -14.68
CA PRO A 266 -11.75 -6.99 -16.04
C PRO A 266 -13.27 -7.14 -16.13
N GLU A 267 -13.93 -7.60 -15.06
CA GLU A 267 -15.37 -7.90 -15.04
C GLU A 267 -16.19 -6.78 -14.40
N LYS A 268 -15.60 -6.02 -13.49
CA LYS A 268 -16.30 -5.01 -12.68
C LYS A 268 -15.95 -3.56 -13.03
N TYR A 269 -14.96 -3.30 -13.88
CA TYR A 269 -14.48 -1.95 -14.12
C TYR A 269 -15.55 -1.01 -14.70
N VAL A 270 -15.91 0.03 -13.95
CA VAL A 270 -16.86 1.08 -14.33
C VAL A 270 -16.10 2.35 -14.68
N GLN A 271 -16.38 2.93 -15.84
CA GLN A 271 -15.75 4.17 -16.32
C GLN A 271 -16.72 5.35 -16.26
N HIS A 272 -16.31 6.45 -15.61
CA HIS A 272 -17.05 7.71 -15.53
C HIS A 272 -16.51 8.82 -16.45
N ASN A 273 -15.32 8.65 -17.03
CA ASN A 273 -14.87 9.52 -18.12
C ASN A 273 -15.83 9.36 -19.32
N LEU A 274 -16.63 10.39 -19.57
CA LEU A 274 -17.69 10.40 -20.59
C LEU A 274 -17.17 10.28 -22.03
N ASP A 275 -15.89 10.56 -22.26
CA ASP A 275 -15.21 10.39 -23.55
C ASP A 275 -14.64 8.99 -23.76
N VAL A 276 -14.77 8.10 -22.78
CA VAL A 276 -14.23 6.74 -22.79
C VAL A 276 -15.38 5.72 -22.67
N GLY A 277 -15.30 4.66 -23.47
CA GLY A 277 -16.25 3.56 -23.39
C GLY A 277 -16.17 2.86 -22.03
N ASP A 278 -17.22 2.14 -21.66
CA ASP A 278 -17.24 1.42 -20.38
C ASP A 278 -16.36 0.16 -20.37
N GLY A 279 -15.99 -0.28 -19.17
CA GLY A 279 -15.22 -1.49 -18.97
C GLY A 279 -13.79 -1.43 -19.50
N LEU A 280 -13.05 -2.52 -19.28
CA LEU A 280 -11.68 -2.64 -19.76
C LEU A 280 -11.61 -2.60 -21.29
N ALA A 281 -12.68 -3.00 -21.97
CA ALA A 281 -12.81 -2.88 -23.43
C ALA A 281 -12.80 -1.42 -23.90
N GLY A 282 -13.54 -0.53 -23.22
CA GLY A 282 -13.56 0.89 -23.54
C GLY A 282 -12.21 1.57 -23.29
N PHE A 283 -11.56 1.24 -22.19
CA PHE A 283 -10.19 1.66 -21.91
C PHE A 283 -9.20 1.17 -22.98
N GLY A 284 -9.25 -0.12 -23.33
CA GLY A 284 -8.40 -0.71 -24.37
C GLY A 284 -8.60 -0.08 -25.75
N ALA A 285 -9.83 0.34 -26.08
CA ALA A 285 -10.11 1.06 -27.32
C ALA A 285 -9.40 2.42 -27.38
N VAL A 286 -9.26 3.13 -26.27
CA VAL A 286 -8.48 4.39 -26.21
C VAL A 286 -7.00 4.12 -26.45
N MET A 287 -6.46 3.07 -25.83
CA MET A 287 -5.04 2.69 -25.98
C MET A 287 -4.67 2.34 -27.43
N GLN A 288 -5.60 1.77 -28.21
CA GLN A 288 -5.38 1.50 -29.65
C GLN A 288 -5.26 2.76 -30.50
N HIS A 289 -5.73 3.90 -30.00
CA HIS A 289 -5.69 5.19 -30.70
C HIS A 289 -4.59 6.11 -30.14
N ALA A 290 -3.58 5.55 -29.46
CA ALA A 290 -2.44 6.30 -28.99
C ALA A 290 -1.76 7.05 -30.15
N PRO A 291 -1.41 8.34 -29.98
CA PRO A 291 -0.72 9.10 -31.02
C PRO A 291 0.71 8.56 -31.19
N PRO A 292 1.43 8.91 -32.28
CA PRO A 292 2.76 8.37 -32.56
C PRO A 292 3.79 8.57 -31.44
N GLN A 293 3.66 9.65 -30.66
CA GLN A 293 4.49 9.93 -29.50
C GLN A 293 4.10 9.15 -28.21
N GLY A 294 3.07 8.31 -28.28
CA GLY A 294 2.46 7.67 -27.13
C GLY A 294 1.61 8.62 -26.30
N PHE A 295 0.98 8.09 -25.26
CA PHE A 295 0.41 8.91 -24.19
C PHE A 295 1.50 9.27 -23.20
N LYS A 296 1.34 10.36 -22.46
CA LYS A 296 2.18 10.66 -21.30
C LYS A 296 1.33 11.01 -20.10
N ALA A 297 1.81 10.62 -18.93
CA ALA A 297 1.25 10.97 -17.64
C ALA A 297 2.39 11.25 -16.65
N ASP A 298 2.27 12.32 -15.88
CA ASP A 298 3.18 12.67 -14.81
C ASP A 298 2.35 12.92 -13.55
N VAL A 299 2.37 11.97 -12.63
CA VAL A 299 1.62 12.05 -11.38
C VAL A 299 2.35 12.99 -10.42
N VAL A 300 1.79 14.19 -10.23
CA VAL A 300 2.36 15.24 -9.37
C VAL A 300 2.22 14.86 -7.89
N ARG A 301 1.09 14.28 -7.53
CA ARG A 301 0.76 13.82 -6.17
C ARG A 301 -0.34 12.76 -6.23
N ALA A 302 -0.30 11.83 -5.29
CA ALA A 302 -1.23 10.72 -5.18
C ALA A 302 -1.61 10.51 -3.71
N PHE A 303 -2.88 10.20 -3.49
CA PHE A 303 -3.47 10.09 -2.16
C PHE A 303 -4.34 8.84 -2.04
N GLU A 304 -4.43 8.26 -0.85
CA GLU A 304 -5.27 7.10 -0.53
C GLU A 304 -6.24 7.43 0.62
N ASP A 305 -7.54 7.20 0.38
CA ASP A 305 -8.63 7.37 1.36
C ASP A 305 -9.51 6.10 1.36
N GLY A 306 -9.17 5.16 2.24
CA GLY A 306 -9.85 3.89 2.37
C GLY A 306 -9.79 3.05 1.08
N GLU A 307 -10.91 2.95 0.37
CA GLU A 307 -11.01 2.23 -0.90
C GLU A 307 -10.71 3.08 -2.12
N TYR A 308 -10.52 4.38 -1.93
CA TYR A 308 -10.26 5.33 -3.02
C TYR A 308 -8.79 5.69 -3.09
N VAL A 309 -8.31 5.89 -4.30
CA VAL A 309 -7.06 6.57 -4.60
C VAL A 309 -7.38 7.73 -5.51
N PHE A 310 -6.85 8.91 -5.22
CA PHE A 310 -6.99 10.06 -6.11
C PHE A 310 -5.63 10.70 -6.41
N THR A 311 -5.47 11.15 -7.65
CA THR A 311 -4.22 11.69 -8.16
C THR A 311 -4.43 13.05 -8.76
N HIS A 312 -3.37 13.87 -8.74
CA HIS A 312 -3.27 15.07 -9.54
C HIS A 312 -2.20 14.83 -10.60
N THR A 313 -2.62 14.81 -11.86
CA THR A 313 -1.83 14.26 -12.96
C THR A 313 -1.72 15.27 -14.09
N VAL A 314 -0.52 15.41 -14.64
CA VAL A 314 -0.28 16.10 -15.91
C VAL A 314 -0.27 15.07 -17.03
N TYR A 315 -1.09 15.30 -18.04
CA TYR A 315 -1.21 14.42 -19.19
C TYR A 315 -0.73 15.09 -20.48
N ASP A 316 -0.21 14.29 -21.40
CA ASP A 316 -0.09 14.65 -22.81
C ASP A 316 -0.69 13.53 -23.66
N PHE A 317 -2.01 13.64 -23.84
CA PHE A 317 -2.76 12.85 -24.80
C PHE A 317 -3.73 13.78 -25.52
N PHE A 318 -3.64 13.86 -26.86
CA PHE A 318 -4.40 14.86 -27.63
C PHE A 318 -4.21 16.30 -27.10
N GLY A 319 -2.97 16.63 -26.71
CA GLY A 319 -2.55 17.94 -26.17
C GLY A 319 -2.39 17.97 -24.64
N PRO A 320 -1.58 18.89 -24.09
CA PRO A 320 -1.27 18.96 -22.65
C PRO A 320 -2.49 19.29 -21.80
N LYS A 321 -2.72 18.49 -20.76
CA LYS A 321 -3.82 18.63 -19.81
C LYS A 321 -3.30 18.45 -18.40
N VAL A 322 -4.07 18.94 -17.45
CA VAL A 322 -3.90 18.65 -16.04
C VAL A 322 -5.26 18.30 -15.46
N GLY A 323 -5.28 17.38 -14.52
CA GLY A 323 -6.42 17.30 -13.64
C GLY A 323 -6.35 16.17 -12.65
N PHE A 324 -7.53 15.75 -12.20
CA PHE A 324 -7.66 14.80 -11.11
C PHE A 324 -8.24 13.50 -11.62
N ASP A 325 -7.69 12.40 -11.15
CA ASP A 325 -8.23 11.05 -11.34
C ASP A 325 -8.64 10.50 -9.98
N ILE A 326 -9.72 9.72 -9.94
CA ILE A 326 -10.19 8.99 -8.76
C ILE A 326 -10.38 7.55 -9.19
N PHE A 327 -9.85 6.62 -8.40
CA PHE A 327 -9.98 5.19 -8.59
C PHE A 327 -10.59 4.57 -7.34
N ARG A 328 -11.56 3.67 -7.50
CA ARG A 328 -12.06 2.84 -6.39
C ARG A 328 -11.55 1.41 -6.51
N PHE A 329 -11.23 0.82 -5.36
CA PHE A 329 -10.73 -0.54 -5.26
C PHE A 329 -11.75 -1.48 -4.61
N GLU A 330 -11.78 -2.73 -5.10
CA GLU A 330 -12.37 -3.89 -4.41
C GLU A 330 -11.38 -5.06 -4.52
N ASP A 331 -11.18 -5.81 -3.44
CA ASP A 331 -10.30 -6.99 -3.41
C ASP A 331 -8.88 -6.73 -3.97
N GLY A 332 -8.35 -5.51 -3.77
CA GLY A 332 -7.02 -5.11 -4.22
C GLY A 332 -6.90 -4.78 -5.72
N LEU A 333 -8.02 -4.74 -6.44
CA LEU A 333 -8.13 -4.37 -7.86
C LEU A 333 -8.95 -3.09 -8.05
N ILE A 334 -8.61 -2.31 -9.07
CA ILE A 334 -9.35 -1.14 -9.52
C ILE A 334 -10.66 -1.61 -10.15
N VAL A 335 -11.78 -1.12 -9.65
CA VAL A 335 -13.13 -1.43 -10.14
C VAL A 335 -13.87 -0.22 -10.68
N GLU A 336 -13.38 0.99 -10.47
CA GLU A 336 -14.07 2.20 -10.90
C GLU A 336 -13.10 3.36 -11.11
N HIS A 337 -13.38 4.23 -12.06
CA HIS A 337 -12.55 5.37 -12.40
C HIS A 337 -13.37 6.60 -12.79
N TRP A 338 -13.01 7.74 -12.22
CA TRP A 338 -13.47 9.08 -12.59
C TRP A 338 -12.27 9.95 -12.91
N ASP A 339 -12.44 10.90 -13.82
CA ASP A 339 -11.47 11.97 -14.03
C ASP A 339 -12.15 13.32 -14.21
N ASN A 340 -11.39 14.39 -14.02
CA ASN A 340 -11.76 15.73 -14.45
C ASN A 340 -10.51 16.45 -14.93
N LEU A 341 -10.49 16.90 -16.19
CA LEU A 341 -9.28 17.41 -16.84
C LEU A 341 -9.55 18.73 -17.56
N LEU A 342 -8.54 19.60 -17.63
CA LEU A 342 -8.57 20.80 -18.45
C LEU A 342 -7.19 21.10 -19.08
N PRO A 343 -7.12 21.90 -20.16
CA PRO A 343 -5.84 22.25 -20.79
C PRO A 343 -4.92 23.03 -19.85
N ILE A 344 -3.61 22.80 -19.92
CA ILE A 344 -2.65 23.60 -19.13
C ILE A 344 -2.72 25.08 -19.55
N GLN A 345 -2.80 25.97 -18.56
CA GLN A 345 -2.87 27.41 -18.75
C GLN A 345 -1.59 28.12 -18.23
N PRO A 346 -1.36 29.39 -18.62
CA PRO A 346 -0.33 30.21 -18.01
C PRO A 346 -0.49 30.33 -16.50
N ALA A 347 0.60 30.68 -15.82
CA ALA A 347 0.58 30.93 -14.38
C ALA A 347 -0.46 32.01 -14.02
N ASN A 348 -1.08 31.85 -12.86
CA ASN A 348 -2.08 32.77 -12.35
C ASN A 348 -1.48 34.17 -12.07
N PRO A 349 -2.31 35.17 -11.70
CA PRO A 349 -1.80 36.53 -11.41
C PRO A 349 -0.74 36.60 -10.30
N SER A 350 -0.64 35.57 -9.46
CA SER A 350 0.37 35.43 -8.39
C SER A 350 1.60 34.60 -8.80
N GLY A 351 1.68 34.14 -10.05
CA GLY A 351 2.82 33.39 -10.59
C GLY A 351 2.79 31.89 -10.29
N ARG A 352 1.66 31.34 -9.86
CA ARG A 352 1.48 29.91 -9.55
C ARG A 352 0.97 29.14 -10.74
N SER A 353 1.43 27.91 -10.91
CA SER A 353 0.91 27.00 -11.93
C SER A 353 -0.26 26.19 -11.37
N GLN A 354 -0.88 25.39 -12.23
CA GLN A 354 -1.91 24.45 -11.78
C GLN A 354 -1.37 23.27 -10.99
N THR A 355 -0.04 23.11 -10.87
CA THR A 355 0.59 21.90 -10.30
C THR A 355 1.72 22.17 -9.32
N ASP A 356 2.18 23.41 -9.17
CA ASP A 356 3.17 23.74 -8.15
C ASP A 356 2.57 23.65 -6.74
N GLY A 357 3.41 23.89 -5.74
CA GLY A 357 3.08 23.75 -4.32
C GLY A 357 3.51 22.41 -3.72
N PRO A 358 3.25 22.21 -2.41
CA PRO A 358 3.74 21.05 -1.67
C PRO A 358 3.11 19.72 -2.13
N THR A 359 3.84 18.63 -1.94
CA THR A 359 3.34 17.25 -2.15
C THR A 359 3.42 16.39 -0.88
N SER A 360 4.04 16.89 0.19
CA SER A 360 4.20 16.15 1.44
C SER A 360 2.88 16.04 2.20
N ILE A 361 2.47 14.79 2.46
CA ILE A 361 1.33 14.46 3.30
C ILE A 361 1.78 14.53 4.77
N VAL A 362 1.12 15.37 5.56
CA VAL A 362 1.30 15.50 7.01
C VAL A 362 -0.07 15.47 7.69
N ASP A 363 -0.13 15.52 9.02
CA ASP A 363 -1.39 15.52 9.77
C ASP A 363 -2.30 14.32 9.45
N SER A 364 -1.72 13.12 9.26
CA SER A 364 -2.47 11.90 8.94
C SER A 364 -3.55 11.57 9.98
N ASP A 365 -3.31 11.92 11.25
CA ASP A 365 -4.24 11.81 12.37
C ASP A 365 -5.45 12.76 12.27
N LYS A 366 -5.40 13.77 11.40
CA LYS A 366 -6.44 14.81 11.24
C LYS A 366 -7.24 14.68 9.95
N THR A 367 -7.00 13.64 9.15
CA THR A 367 -7.67 13.43 7.85
C THR A 367 -9.18 13.67 7.91
N GLU A 368 -9.88 13.00 8.83
CA GLU A 368 -11.34 13.12 8.97
C GLU A 368 -11.79 14.50 9.47
N ALA A 369 -10.98 15.16 10.30
CA ALA A 369 -11.26 16.53 10.73
C ALA A 369 -11.11 17.52 9.56
N ASN A 370 -10.07 17.34 8.74
CA ASN A 370 -9.83 18.16 7.56
C ASN A 370 -10.91 17.96 6.49
N LYS A 371 -11.38 16.72 6.28
CA LYS A 371 -12.50 16.42 5.38
C LYS A 371 -13.78 17.18 5.79
N LYS A 372 -14.10 17.22 7.08
CA LYS A 372 -15.24 17.99 7.61
C LYS A 372 -15.09 19.50 7.41
N VAL A 373 -13.87 20.03 7.52
CA VAL A 373 -13.60 21.45 7.24
C VAL A 373 -13.91 21.77 5.78
N ILE A 374 -13.49 20.92 4.83
CA ILE A 374 -13.79 21.13 3.41
C ILE A 374 -15.27 20.91 3.09
N GLU A 375 -15.89 19.85 3.62
CA GLU A 375 -17.33 19.60 3.45
C GLU A 375 -18.16 20.80 3.93
N GLY A 376 -17.83 21.33 5.11
CA GLY A 376 -18.45 22.54 5.67
C GLY A 376 -18.17 23.78 4.82
N PHE A 377 -16.95 23.97 4.33
CA PHE A 377 -16.63 25.09 3.44
C PHE A 377 -17.43 25.06 2.14
N ILE A 378 -17.48 23.91 1.46
CA ILE A 378 -18.23 23.76 0.22
C ILE A 378 -19.73 23.95 0.47
N THR A 379 -20.28 23.36 1.54
CA THR A 379 -21.71 23.42 1.81
C THR A 379 -22.14 24.81 2.30
N ASP A 380 -21.49 25.34 3.33
CA ASP A 380 -21.89 26.62 3.94
C ASP A 380 -21.59 27.80 3.01
N VAL A 381 -20.36 27.88 2.49
CA VAL A 381 -19.87 29.07 1.80
C VAL A 381 -20.14 28.99 0.30
N ILE A 382 -19.82 27.87 -0.34
CA ILE A 382 -19.89 27.78 -1.80
C ILE A 382 -21.33 27.52 -2.27
N ILE A 383 -22.03 26.54 -1.68
CA ILE A 383 -23.42 26.18 -2.06
C ILE A 383 -24.44 27.13 -1.41
N ASN A 384 -24.38 27.33 -0.08
CA ASN A 384 -25.39 28.13 0.63
C ASN A 384 -25.09 29.64 0.66
N HIS A 385 -23.96 30.06 0.10
CA HIS A 385 -23.55 31.47 -0.01
C HIS A 385 -23.43 32.21 1.34
N GLU A 386 -23.13 31.50 2.43
CA GLU A 386 -22.89 32.06 3.77
C GLU A 386 -21.50 32.70 3.85
N ASN A 387 -21.29 33.75 3.05
CA ASN A 387 -19.99 34.41 2.85
C ASN A 387 -19.36 34.97 4.14
N ASP A 388 -20.16 35.24 5.17
CA ASP A 388 -19.68 35.65 6.49
C ASP A 388 -18.87 34.57 7.21
N LYS A 389 -19.06 33.29 6.86
CA LYS A 389 -18.28 32.16 7.37
C LYS A 389 -16.95 31.93 6.65
N MET A 390 -16.65 32.62 5.56
CA MET A 390 -15.46 32.31 4.76
C MET A 390 -14.14 32.31 5.55
N THR A 391 -13.98 33.26 6.49
CA THR A 391 -12.79 33.36 7.34
C THR A 391 -12.76 32.37 8.51
N THR A 392 -13.82 31.59 8.72
CA THR A 392 -13.80 30.47 9.67
C THR A 392 -13.08 29.27 9.08
N TYR A 393 -13.20 29.07 7.77
CA TYR A 393 -12.59 27.98 7.02
C TYR A 393 -11.21 28.33 6.45
N ILE A 394 -11.09 29.49 5.80
CA ILE A 394 -9.85 29.91 5.12
C ILE A 394 -8.96 30.68 6.09
N ASN A 395 -7.65 30.42 6.04
CA ASN A 395 -6.67 31.24 6.72
C ASN A 395 -6.49 32.58 5.98
N PRO A 396 -6.92 33.72 6.56
CA PRO A 396 -6.90 35.00 5.87
C PRO A 396 -5.48 35.54 5.63
N ALA A 397 -4.49 35.08 6.40
CA ALA A 397 -3.10 35.51 6.27
C ALA A 397 -2.31 34.69 5.23
N LYS A 398 -2.79 33.49 4.90
CA LYS A 398 -2.11 32.56 4.01
C LYS A 398 -3.15 31.74 3.25
N TYR A 399 -3.48 32.19 2.05
CA TYR A 399 -4.34 31.47 1.12
C TYR A 399 -3.75 31.56 -0.28
N LEU A 400 -3.21 30.45 -0.76
CA LEU A 400 -2.53 30.35 -2.06
C LEU A 400 -3.49 29.76 -3.10
N GLN A 401 -3.47 30.28 -4.32
CA GLN A 401 -4.40 29.88 -5.39
C GLN A 401 -3.66 29.30 -6.58
N HIS A 402 -4.18 28.22 -7.14
CA HIS A 402 -3.64 27.61 -8.36
C HIS A 402 -4.63 27.63 -9.52
N ASN A 403 -5.85 28.16 -9.31
CA ASN A 403 -6.74 28.51 -10.42
C ASN A 403 -6.04 29.57 -11.30
N PRO A 404 -5.89 29.34 -12.61
CA PRO A 404 -5.19 30.26 -13.53
C PRO A 404 -5.74 31.69 -13.56
N SER A 405 -6.98 31.90 -13.15
CA SER A 405 -7.67 33.19 -13.18
C SER A 405 -7.76 33.88 -11.81
N VAL A 406 -7.28 33.26 -10.73
CA VAL A 406 -7.46 33.76 -9.36
C VAL A 406 -6.10 34.00 -8.70
N ALA A 407 -5.92 35.19 -8.12
CA ALA A 407 -4.70 35.54 -7.38
C ALA A 407 -4.74 35.06 -5.93
N ASP A 408 -3.58 34.97 -5.29
CA ASP A 408 -3.42 34.64 -3.87
C ASP A 408 -4.21 35.60 -2.95
N GLY A 409 -4.58 35.08 -1.78
CA GLY A 409 -5.25 35.82 -0.71
C GLY A 409 -6.77 35.97 -0.94
N LEU A 410 -7.47 36.34 0.13
CA LEU A 410 -8.92 36.61 0.06
C LEU A 410 -9.24 37.83 -0.81
N ASP A 411 -8.33 38.81 -0.90
CA ASP A 411 -8.49 39.96 -1.80
C ASP A 411 -8.42 39.52 -3.28
N GLY A 412 -7.46 38.64 -3.62
CA GLY A 412 -7.33 38.06 -4.96
C GLY A 412 -8.55 37.24 -5.35
N PHE A 413 -9.01 36.38 -4.43
CA PHE A 413 -10.24 35.62 -4.58
C PHE A 413 -11.48 36.50 -4.78
N GLY A 414 -11.68 37.51 -3.92
CA GLY A 414 -12.81 38.43 -4.00
C GLY A 414 -12.81 39.26 -5.29
N ALA A 415 -11.64 39.71 -5.73
CA ALA A 415 -11.49 40.42 -7.01
C ALA A 415 -11.86 39.53 -8.21
N ALA A 416 -11.43 38.26 -8.20
CA ALA A 416 -11.78 37.31 -9.24
C ALA A 416 -13.29 37.01 -9.27
N MET A 417 -13.91 36.76 -8.10
CA MET A 417 -15.36 36.52 -8.02
C MET A 417 -16.18 37.71 -8.52
N LYS A 418 -15.77 38.93 -8.17
CA LYS A 418 -16.39 40.15 -8.70
C LYS A 418 -16.25 40.24 -10.22
N TYR A 419 -15.05 40.02 -10.75
CA TYR A 419 -14.80 40.01 -12.19
C TYR A 419 -15.65 38.96 -12.90
N PHE A 420 -15.75 37.75 -12.35
CA PHE A 420 -16.58 36.68 -12.89
C PHE A 420 -18.06 37.05 -12.92
N ALA A 421 -18.59 37.60 -11.83
CA ALA A 421 -19.98 38.05 -11.78
C ALA A 421 -20.27 39.15 -12.82
N GLU A 422 -19.40 40.15 -12.95
CA GLU A 422 -19.54 41.26 -13.90
C GLU A 422 -19.46 40.81 -15.38
N ASN A 423 -18.78 39.69 -15.65
CA ASN A 423 -18.61 39.13 -17.00
C ASN A 423 -19.50 37.91 -17.29
N GLY A 424 -20.47 37.63 -16.42
CA GLY A 424 -21.40 36.50 -16.61
C GLY A 424 -20.73 35.13 -16.56
N MET A 425 -19.61 35.01 -15.83
CA MET A 425 -18.88 33.78 -15.52
C MET A 425 -19.27 33.26 -14.13
N VAL A 426 -20.58 33.29 -13.81
CA VAL A 426 -21.08 32.92 -12.49
C VAL A 426 -20.84 31.43 -12.25
N MET A 427 -20.26 31.09 -11.10
CA MET A 427 -20.13 29.72 -10.62
C MET A 427 -21.29 29.45 -9.65
N GLU A 428 -22.07 28.42 -9.94
CA GLU A 428 -23.18 27.94 -9.11
C GLU A 428 -22.89 26.49 -8.78
N TYR A 429 -22.78 26.14 -7.51
CA TYR A 429 -22.59 24.75 -7.07
C TYR A 429 -23.95 24.22 -6.60
N ASP A 430 -24.39 23.12 -7.20
CA ASP A 430 -25.70 22.52 -6.91
C ASP A 430 -25.57 21.36 -5.90
N LYS A 431 -24.50 20.55 -5.99
CA LYS A 431 -24.35 19.35 -5.17
C LYS A 431 -22.89 18.95 -4.96
N LEU A 432 -22.56 18.56 -3.73
CA LEU A 432 -21.32 17.89 -3.34
C LEU A 432 -21.53 16.36 -3.42
N HIS A 433 -20.73 15.66 -4.22
CA HIS A 433 -20.83 14.21 -4.42
C HIS A 433 -19.79 13.42 -3.62
N MET A 434 -18.55 13.91 -3.54
CA MET A 434 -17.47 13.22 -2.81
C MET A 434 -16.58 14.19 -2.04
N VAL A 435 -16.06 13.72 -0.90
CA VAL A 435 -15.00 14.37 -0.14
C VAL A 435 -13.97 13.30 0.23
N LEU A 436 -12.80 13.35 -0.42
CA LEU A 436 -11.71 12.38 -0.27
C LEU A 436 -10.50 13.08 0.33
N GLY A 437 -9.77 12.46 1.26
CA GLY A 437 -8.61 13.09 1.87
C GLY A 437 -7.56 12.14 2.43
N GLU A 438 -6.31 12.57 2.41
CA GLU A 438 -5.18 11.92 3.10
C GLU A 438 -4.38 13.01 3.82
N GLY A 439 -4.39 12.98 5.15
CA GLY A 439 -3.72 13.95 6.00
C GLY A 439 -4.21 15.38 5.78
N ASN A 440 -3.31 16.24 5.31
CA ASN A 440 -3.54 17.66 5.08
C ASN A 440 -4.12 18.00 3.69
N PHE A 441 -4.34 17.02 2.82
CA PHE A 441 -4.94 17.22 1.49
C PHE A 441 -6.35 16.65 1.44
N VAL A 442 -7.28 17.41 0.87
CA VAL A 442 -8.68 17.01 0.72
C VAL A 442 -9.22 17.47 -0.63
N LEU A 443 -9.73 16.55 -1.43
CA LEU A 443 -10.43 16.77 -2.69
C LEU A 443 -11.94 16.76 -2.46
N SER A 444 -12.64 17.80 -2.92
CA SER A 444 -14.10 17.79 -3.08
C SER A 444 -14.49 17.66 -4.54
N VAL A 445 -15.53 16.86 -4.79
CA VAL A 445 -16.11 16.62 -6.11
C VAL A 445 -17.54 17.11 -6.11
N SER A 446 -17.81 18.16 -6.88
CA SER A 446 -19.11 18.82 -6.93
C SER A 446 -19.62 18.97 -8.37
N GLU A 447 -20.92 19.20 -8.51
CA GLU A 447 -21.54 19.59 -9.77
C GLU A 447 -22.31 20.90 -9.63
N GLY A 448 -22.49 21.59 -10.74
CA GLY A 448 -23.37 22.74 -10.82
C GLY A 448 -23.33 23.40 -12.19
N LYS A 449 -23.32 24.73 -12.23
CA LYS A 449 -23.33 25.51 -13.47
C LYS A 449 -22.21 26.53 -13.53
N PHE A 450 -21.69 26.75 -14.74
CA PHE A 450 -20.73 27.81 -15.01
C PHE A 450 -21.20 28.75 -16.11
N GLY A 451 -20.89 30.03 -15.94
CA GLY A 451 -21.13 31.08 -16.92
C GLY A 451 -22.60 31.25 -17.27
N LYS A 452 -22.97 30.89 -18.51
CA LYS A 452 -24.35 31.03 -19.02
C LYS A 452 -25.28 29.90 -18.59
N GLY A 453 -24.89 29.09 -17.61
CA GLY A 453 -25.67 27.96 -17.10
C GLY A 453 -25.22 26.60 -17.64
N GLU A 454 -23.98 26.47 -18.11
CA GLU A 454 -23.43 25.20 -18.60
C GLU A 454 -23.21 24.22 -17.45
N HIS A 455 -23.76 23.01 -17.54
CA HIS A 455 -23.60 21.96 -16.52
C HIS A 455 -22.11 21.60 -16.40
N THR A 456 -21.56 21.69 -15.20
CA THR A 456 -20.12 21.70 -14.96
C THR A 456 -19.76 20.84 -13.76
N ALA A 457 -18.65 20.12 -13.85
CA ALA A 457 -18.01 19.41 -12.75
C ALA A 457 -16.88 20.27 -12.16
N PHE A 458 -16.88 20.38 -10.83
CA PHE A 458 -15.90 21.12 -10.04
C PHE A 458 -15.14 20.13 -9.16
N TYR A 459 -13.83 20.03 -9.38
CA TYR A 459 -12.95 19.20 -8.57
C TYR A 459 -11.95 20.14 -7.90
N ASP A 460 -12.09 20.30 -6.59
CA ASP A 460 -11.33 21.28 -5.80
C ASP A 460 -10.46 20.53 -4.79
N LEU A 461 -9.15 20.61 -4.96
CA LEU A 461 -8.17 20.08 -4.02
C LEU A 461 -7.74 21.21 -3.08
N PHE A 462 -7.81 20.96 -1.78
CA PHE A 462 -7.39 21.87 -0.74
C PHE A 462 -6.23 21.30 0.05
N ARG A 463 -5.33 22.19 0.50
CA ARG A 463 -4.39 21.88 1.57
C ARG A 463 -4.73 22.67 2.82
N LEU A 464 -4.65 22.00 3.96
CA LEU A 464 -4.94 22.57 5.26
C LEU A 464 -3.68 22.69 6.13
N GLU A 465 -3.66 23.69 6.98
CA GLU A 465 -2.71 23.84 8.09
C GLU A 465 -3.49 24.29 9.33
N ASN A 466 -3.27 23.63 10.47
CA ASN A 466 -3.94 23.96 11.73
C ASN A 466 -5.48 24.05 11.61
N GLY A 467 -6.07 23.12 10.84
CA GLY A 467 -7.52 23.04 10.63
C GLY A 467 -8.11 24.16 9.77
N ARG A 468 -7.28 24.89 9.01
CA ARG A 468 -7.73 25.94 8.07
C ARG A 468 -7.18 25.71 6.68
N ILE A 469 -7.95 26.12 5.68
CA ILE A 469 -7.56 26.08 4.26
C ILE A 469 -6.47 27.12 4.03
N VAL A 470 -5.35 26.69 3.44
CA VAL A 470 -4.21 27.57 3.13
C VAL A 470 -3.81 27.57 1.66
N GLU A 471 -4.32 26.63 0.86
CA GLU A 471 -3.95 26.47 -0.55
C GLU A 471 -5.03 25.70 -1.31
N HIS A 472 -5.22 26.02 -2.58
CA HIS A 472 -6.33 25.52 -3.40
C HIS A 472 -5.93 25.32 -4.88
N TRP A 473 -6.26 24.15 -5.44
CA TRP A 473 -6.16 23.82 -6.85
C TRP A 473 -7.51 23.35 -7.35
N ASP A 474 -7.87 23.68 -8.60
CA ASP A 474 -9.14 23.27 -9.16
C ASP A 474 -9.06 22.78 -10.60
N VAL A 475 -10.05 21.97 -10.96
CA VAL A 475 -10.42 21.66 -12.34
C VAL A 475 -11.91 21.93 -12.50
N ILE A 476 -12.23 22.90 -13.35
CA ILE A 476 -13.57 23.28 -13.75
C ILE A 476 -13.77 22.80 -15.18
N ALA A 477 -14.60 21.77 -15.38
CA ALA A 477 -14.80 21.19 -16.70
C ALA A 477 -16.29 21.02 -17.03
N PRO A 478 -16.73 21.43 -18.22
CA PRO A 478 -18.11 21.25 -18.63
C PRO A 478 -18.45 19.77 -18.79
N ILE A 479 -19.68 19.41 -18.46
CA ILE A 479 -20.23 18.07 -18.64
C ILE A 479 -20.93 18.06 -20.01
N PRO A 480 -20.46 17.25 -20.98
CA PRO A 480 -21.06 17.21 -22.31
C PRO A 480 -22.51 16.70 -22.26
N ALA A 481 -23.28 16.97 -23.31
CA ALA A 481 -24.65 16.47 -23.40
C ALA A 481 -24.68 14.94 -23.43
N LYS A 482 -25.72 14.32 -22.84
CA LYS A 482 -25.87 12.85 -22.76
C LYS A 482 -25.74 12.13 -24.11
N SER A 483 -26.05 12.80 -25.22
CA SER A 483 -25.89 12.25 -26.57
C SER A 483 -24.45 12.03 -27.00
N GLU A 484 -23.48 12.64 -26.34
CA GLU A 484 -22.05 12.57 -26.65
C GLU A 484 -21.32 11.53 -25.78
N TRP A 485 -21.98 11.01 -24.74
CA TRP A 485 -21.35 10.10 -23.78
C TRP A 485 -21.06 8.74 -24.42
N LYS A 486 -19.84 8.22 -24.20
CA LYS A 486 -19.42 6.88 -24.65
C LYS A 486 -19.74 5.76 -23.65
N ASN A 487 -20.17 6.12 -22.44
CA ASN A 487 -20.69 5.21 -21.43
C ASN A 487 -22.01 5.75 -20.83
N LYS A 488 -22.66 4.96 -19.96
CA LYS A 488 -23.95 5.31 -19.33
C LYS A 488 -23.85 5.58 -17.83
N ASN A 489 -22.64 5.60 -17.27
CA ASN A 489 -22.40 5.60 -15.83
C ASN A 489 -22.55 7.01 -15.23
N GLY A 490 -22.44 8.05 -16.06
CA GLY A 490 -22.53 9.43 -15.63
C GLY A 490 -21.20 9.98 -15.13
N LYS A 491 -21.16 11.28 -14.81
CA LYS A 491 -19.94 11.98 -14.41
C LYS A 491 -19.53 11.74 -12.95
N PHE A 492 -20.47 11.32 -12.11
CA PHE A 492 -20.32 11.19 -10.66
C PHE A 492 -20.73 9.81 -10.19
#